data_AF-A0A6C0C885-F1
#
_entry.id   AF-A0A6C0C885-F1
#
_cell.length_a   1.000
_cell.length_b   1.000
_cell.length_c   1.000
_cell.angle_alpha   90.00
_cell.angle_beta   90.00
_cell.angle_gamma   90.00
#
_symmetry.space_group_name_H-M   'P 1'
#
loop_
_entity.id
_entity.type
_entity.pdbx_description
1 polymer ?
#
loop_
_entity_poly.entity_id
_entity_poly.type
_entity_poly.pdbx_seq_one_letter_code
_entity_poly.pdbx_strand_id
1 'polypeptide(L)'
;MGAIAIVVKLLFIIGIILVIIGIVKVYNKPPPEKTVYRYIPRTFIEDQENPVPLDDIFYEMFNNPTPWVASVDVQRRKSDIAENINKYYLTQI
;
A
#
# COMPACT_ATOMS: atom_id res chain seq x y z
N MET A 1 34.74 1.14 49.88
CA MET A 1 34.69 0.56 48.52
C MET A 1 33.32 -0.03 48.12
N GLY A 2 32.53 -0.60 49.04
CA GLY A 2 31.22 -1.19 48.71
C GLY A 2 30.14 -0.21 48.24
N ALA A 3 30.04 0.99 48.83
CA ALA A 3 29.03 1.98 48.45
C ALA A 3 29.18 2.49 47.00
N ILE A 4 30.43 2.71 46.56
CA ILE A 4 30.74 3.15 45.19
C ILE A 4 30.31 2.07 44.18
N ALA A 5 30.59 0.80 44.48
CA ALA A 5 30.18 -0.31 43.62
C ALA A 5 28.65 -0.43 43.49
N ILE A 6 27.90 -0.09 44.54
CA ILE A 6 26.43 -0.07 44.50
C ILE A 6 25.93 1.06 43.61
N VAL A 7 26.49 2.27 43.73
CA VAL A 7 26.11 3.43 42.91
C VAL A 7 26.37 3.16 41.42
N VAL A 8 27.51 2.56 41.08
CA VAL A 8 27.84 2.21 39.69
C VAL A 8 26.86 1.20 39.10
N LYS A 9 26.47 0.17 39.87
CA LYS A 9 25.44 -0.80 39.43
C LYS A 9 24.08 -0.15 39.21
N LEU A 10 23.72 0.84 40.04
CA LEU A 10 22.45 1.55 39.94
C LEU A 10 22.39 2.43 38.68
N LEU A 11 23.48 3.16 38.38
CA LEU A 11 23.61 3.94 37.15
C LEU A 11 23.57 3.05 35.90
N PHE A 12 24.17 1.86 35.96
CA PHE A 12 24.14 0.91 34.86
C PHE A 12 22.71 0.43 34.55
N ILE A 13 21.93 0.10 35.58
CA ILE A 13 20.52 -0.31 35.41
C ILE A 13 19.68 0.83 34.83
N ILE A 14 19.87 2.06 35.30
CA ILE A 14 19.17 3.24 34.77
C ILE A 14 19.51 3.44 33.28
N GLY A 15 20.78 3.28 32.90
CA GLY A 15 21.22 3.36 31.52
C GLY A 15 20.52 2.33 30.62
N ILE A 16 20.41 1.08 31.07
CA ILE A 16 19.70 0.03 30.33
C ILE A 16 18.22 0.40 30.13
N ILE A 17 17.56 0.91 31.17
CA ILE A 17 16.15 1.31 31.09
C ILE A 17 15.95 2.41 30.05
N LEU A 18 16.83 3.42 30.02
CA LEU A 18 16.77 4.51 29.03
C LEU A 18 16.94 4.00 27.59
N VAL A 19 17.84 3.04 27.36
CA VAL A 19 18.03 2.42 26.05
C VAL A 19 16.78 1.64 25.63
N ILE A 20 16.18 0.86 26.53
CA ILE A 20 14.95 0.11 26.25
C ILE A 20 13.81 1.05 25.87
N ILE A 21 13.62 2.15 26.61
CA ILE A 21 12.58 3.15 26.30
C ILE A 21 12.79 3.73 24.90
N GLY A 22 14.04 4.07 24.53
CA GLY A 22 14.36 4.57 23.20
C GLY A 22 14.02 3.58 22.09
N ILE A 23 14.36 2.30 22.30
CA ILE A 23 14.05 1.22 21.37
C ILE A 23 12.53 1.06 21.19
N VAL A 24 11.78 0.95 22.28
CA VAL A 24 10.32 0.79 22.24
C VAL A 24 9.65 1.95 21.49
N LYS A 25 10.12 3.19 21.69
CA LYS A 25 9.60 4.36 21.00
C LYS A 25 9.85 4.31 19.48
N VAL A 26 10.95 3.71 19.04
CA VAL A 26 11.25 3.55 17.61
C VAL A 26 10.37 2.47 16.98
N TYR A 27 10.14 1.36 17.68
CA TYR A 27 9.31 0.25 17.18
C TYR A 27 7.81 0.55 17.23
N ASN A 28 7.35 1.35 18.18
CA ASN A 28 5.95 1.76 18.28
C ASN A 28 5.60 2.98 17.41
N LYS A 29 6.32 3.21 16.31
CA LYS A 29 5.93 4.26 15.35
C LYS A 29 4.59 3.86 14.72
N PRO A 30 3.60 4.77 14.68
CA PRO A 30 2.36 4.51 13.96
C PRO A 30 2.70 4.23 12.48
N PRO A 31 1.92 3.36 11.82
CA PRO A 31 2.11 3.12 10.39
C PRO A 31 2.02 4.46 9.63
N PRO A 32 2.79 4.63 8.55
CA PRO A 32 2.68 5.83 7.72
C PRO A 32 1.22 5.97 7.25
N GLU A 33 0.72 7.20 7.29
CA GLU A 33 -0.63 7.51 6.83
C GLU A 33 -0.75 7.11 5.35
N LYS A 34 -1.55 6.07 5.08
CA LYS A 34 -1.78 5.59 3.72
C LYS A 34 -2.88 6.45 3.11
N THR A 35 -2.55 7.23 2.09
CA THR A 35 -3.55 7.93 1.28
C THR A 35 -4.42 6.89 0.56
N VAL A 36 -5.67 6.74 1.00
CA VAL A 36 -6.65 5.85 0.35
C VAL A 36 -7.37 6.64 -0.72
N TYR A 37 -7.02 6.39 -1.99
CA TYR A 37 -7.79 6.90 -3.12
C TYR A 37 -9.11 6.13 -3.21
N ARG A 38 -10.23 6.85 -3.15
CA ARG A 38 -11.56 6.30 -3.38
C ARG A 38 -12.10 6.90 -4.68
N TYR A 39 -12.67 6.05 -5.51
CA TYR A 39 -13.41 6.51 -6.68
C TYR A 39 -14.67 7.23 -6.19
N ILE A 40 -14.86 8.47 -6.66
CA ILE A 40 -16.09 9.21 -6.44
C ILE A 40 -16.94 8.96 -7.69
N PRO A 41 -18.12 8.30 -7.57
CA PRO A 41 -18.98 8.11 -8.72
C PRO A 41 -19.45 9.47 -9.23
N ARG A 42 -19.51 9.59 -10.56
CA ARG A 42 -20.11 10.75 -11.22
C ARG A 42 -21.59 10.84 -10.86
N THR A 43 -22.09 12.06 -10.81
CA THR A 43 -23.54 12.26 -10.70
C THR A 43 -24.22 12.01 -12.04
N PHE A 44 -25.52 11.73 -12.01
CA PHE A 44 -26.29 11.50 -13.24
C PHE A 44 -26.22 12.67 -14.23
N ILE A 45 -26.21 13.91 -13.73
CA ILE A 45 -26.12 15.11 -14.56
C ILE A 45 -24.72 15.22 -15.20
N GLU A 46 -23.66 14.94 -14.44
CA GLU A 46 -22.28 14.93 -14.97
C GLU A 46 -22.09 13.90 -16.09
N ASP A 47 -22.72 12.72 -15.96
CA ASP A 47 -22.68 11.70 -17.00
C ASP A 47 -23.46 12.10 -18.26
N GLN A 48 -24.49 12.92 -18.13
CA GLN A 48 -25.25 13.46 -19.27
C GLN A 48 -24.53 14.61 -19.97
N GLU A 49 -23.94 15.53 -19.21
CA GLU A 49 -23.26 16.71 -19.74
C GLU A 49 -21.87 16.38 -20.30
N ASN A 50 -21.18 15.39 -19.71
CA ASN A 50 -19.85 14.96 -20.13
C ASN A 50 -19.76 13.42 -20.21
N PRO A 51 -20.44 12.82 -21.20
CA PRO A 51 -20.42 11.37 -21.40
C PRO A 51 -19.00 10.91 -21.76
N VAL A 52 -18.62 9.75 -21.25
CA VAL A 52 -17.35 9.11 -21.65
C VAL A 52 -17.45 8.71 -23.13
N PRO A 53 -16.47 9.08 -23.96
CA PRO A 53 -16.44 8.67 -25.37
C PRO A 53 -16.52 7.15 -25.49
N LEU A 54 -17.38 6.66 -26.39
CA LEU A 54 -17.58 5.22 -26.60
C LEU A 54 -16.29 4.54 -27.06
N ASP A 55 -15.46 5.26 -27.83
CA ASP A 55 -14.16 4.78 -28.25
C ASP A 55 -13.30 4.45 -27.03
N ASP A 56 -13.21 5.30 -26.01
CA ASP A 56 -12.39 5.03 -24.82
C ASP A 56 -12.80 3.75 -24.06
N ILE A 57 -14.07 3.34 -24.16
CA ILE A 57 -14.61 2.14 -23.51
C ILE A 57 -14.44 0.89 -24.39
N PHE A 58 -14.67 1.03 -25.70
CA PHE A 58 -14.82 -0.10 -26.61
C PHE A 58 -13.71 -0.22 -27.66
N TYR A 59 -12.76 0.72 -27.70
CA TYR A 59 -11.67 0.76 -28.69
C TYR A 59 -10.92 -0.57 -28.76
N GLU A 60 -10.57 -1.12 -27.60
CA GLU A 60 -9.84 -2.38 -27.53
C GLU A 60 -10.63 -3.57 -28.06
N MET A 61 -11.97 -3.56 -27.99
CA MET A 61 -12.80 -4.66 -28.48
C MET A 61 -12.77 -4.79 -30.01
N PHE A 62 -12.63 -3.66 -30.71
CA PHE A 62 -12.68 -3.62 -32.18
C PHE A 62 -11.29 -3.49 -32.81
N ASN A 63 -10.30 -2.99 -32.07
CA ASN A 63 -8.95 -2.76 -32.58
C ASN A 63 -7.90 -3.79 -32.10
N ASN A 64 -8.19 -4.59 -31.07
CA ASN A 64 -7.32 -5.71 -30.71
C ASN A 64 -7.80 -7.00 -31.42
N PRO A 65 -6.96 -7.62 -32.26
CA PRO A 65 -7.33 -8.82 -33.01
C PRO A 65 -7.49 -10.09 -32.14
N THR A 66 -7.33 -9.99 -30.82
CA THR A 66 -7.35 -11.13 -29.90
C THR A 66 -8.29 -10.90 -28.71
N PRO A 67 -9.57 -11.27 -28.82
CA PRO A 67 -10.50 -11.15 -27.69
C PRO A 67 -10.22 -12.14 -26.54
N TRP A 68 -9.32 -13.11 -26.73
CA TRP A 68 -9.12 -14.23 -25.78
C TRP A 68 -7.66 -14.52 -25.36
N VAL A 69 -6.66 -13.78 -25.86
CA VAL A 69 -5.24 -14.15 -25.66
C VAL A 69 -4.62 -13.57 -24.37
N ALA A 70 -5.27 -12.59 -23.72
CA ALA A 70 -4.75 -11.98 -22.48
C ALA A 70 -5.02 -12.81 -21.20
N SER A 71 -5.85 -13.86 -21.24
CA SER A 71 -6.19 -14.67 -20.05
C SER A 71 -5.18 -15.79 -19.76
N VAL A 72 -4.20 -16.01 -20.63
CA VAL A 72 -3.21 -17.09 -20.48
C VAL A 72 -1.81 -16.50 -20.39
N ASP A 73 -1.57 -15.67 -19.38
CA ASP A 73 -0.21 -15.33 -18.97
C ASP A 73 0.27 -16.37 -17.95
N VAL A 74 1.00 -17.38 -18.44
CA VAL A 74 1.43 -18.57 -17.69
C VAL A 74 2.49 -18.25 -16.62
N GLN A 75 2.86 -16.98 -16.39
CA GLN A 75 3.89 -16.60 -15.41
C GLN A 75 3.46 -15.44 -14.53
N ARG A 76 2.40 -15.64 -13.74
CA ARG A 76 2.07 -14.82 -12.57
C ARG A 76 3.24 -14.82 -11.58
N ARG A 77 4.13 -13.81 -11.65
CA ARG A 77 5.16 -13.60 -10.62
C ARG A 77 4.50 -13.04 -9.36
N LYS A 78 4.77 -13.66 -8.21
CA LYS A 78 4.22 -13.26 -6.91
C LYS A 78 4.57 -11.81 -6.53
N SER A 79 5.65 -11.26 -7.06
CA SER A 79 6.06 -9.85 -6.88
C SER A 79 5.04 -8.85 -7.44
N ASP A 80 4.41 -9.18 -8.56
CA ASP A 80 3.62 -8.22 -9.33
C ASP A 80 2.29 -7.89 -8.63
N ILE A 81 1.80 -8.83 -7.80
CA ILE A 81 0.62 -8.64 -6.94
C ILE A 81 0.92 -7.64 -5.82
N ALA A 82 2.14 -7.61 -5.28
CA ALA A 82 2.49 -6.75 -4.15
C ALA A 82 2.78 -5.31 -4.58
N GLU A 83 3.40 -5.13 -5.75
CA GLU A 83 3.81 -3.81 -6.24
C GLU A 83 2.69 -3.05 -6.95
N ASN A 84 1.81 -3.75 -7.67
CA ASN A 84 0.73 -3.10 -8.40
C ASN A 84 -0.56 -3.93 -8.34
N ILE A 85 -1.13 -3.99 -7.13
CA ILE A 85 -2.43 -4.59 -6.85
C ILE A 85 -3.46 -4.13 -7.90
N ASN A 86 -3.49 -2.83 -8.20
CA ASN A 86 -4.50 -2.22 -9.08
C ASN A 86 -4.37 -2.60 -10.57
N LYS A 87 -3.27 -3.20 -11.01
CA LYS A 87 -3.07 -3.60 -12.41
C LYS A 87 -4.05 -4.69 -12.87
N TYR A 88 -4.58 -5.48 -11.94
CA TYR A 88 -5.38 -6.68 -12.26
C TYR A 88 -6.83 -6.63 -11.76
N TYR A 89 -7.22 -5.66 -10.92
CA TYR A 89 -8.59 -5.54 -10.39
C TYR A 89 -9.50 -4.59 -11.18
N LEU A 90 -9.04 -4.02 -12.30
CA LEU A 90 -9.87 -3.15 -13.15
C LEU A 90 -10.69 -3.89 -14.21
N THR A 91 -10.69 -5.23 -14.21
CA THR A 91 -11.52 -6.01 -15.13
C THR A 91 -12.42 -6.94 -14.35
N GLN A 92 -13.56 -6.42 -13.90
CA GLN A 92 -14.78 -7.20 -13.65
C GLN A 92 -15.95 -6.22 -13.48
N ILE A 93 -16.66 -6.03 -14.59
CA ILE A 93 -18.10 -5.75 -14.58
C ILE A 93 -18.79 -7.09 -14.31
#